data_AF-A0ABD5RXE5-F1
#
_entry.id   AF-A0ABD5RXE5-F1
#
_cell.length_a   1.000
_cell.length_b   1.000
_cell.length_c   1.000
_cell.angle_alpha   90.00
_cell.angle_beta   90.00
_cell.angle_gamma   90.00
#
_symmetry.space_group_name_H-M   'P 1'
#
loop_
_entity.id
_entity.type
_entity.pdbx_description
1 polymer ?
#
loop_
_entity_poly.entity_id
_entity_poly.type
_entity_poly.pdbx_seq_one_letter_code
_entity_poly.pdbx_strand_id
1 'polypeptide(L)'
;MLSTLPLFGAIPGGPEMLIILLIVVLLFGANKLPKLARSTGQAMGEFQKGRNQIEEELQEMEEDTKEAVTGDSPTSSTSTESTSTSTSTAETEAESSN
;
A
#
# COMPACT_ATOMS: atom_id res chain seq x y z
N MET A 1 -21.47 21.89 32.28
CA MET A 1 -20.13 21.54 31.78
C MET A 1 -20.28 20.31 30.92
N LEU A 2 -20.29 20.51 29.60
CA LEU A 2 -20.53 19.45 28.62
C LEU A 2 -19.22 19.17 27.89
N SER A 3 -18.84 17.89 27.88
CA SER A 3 -18.03 17.18 26.89
C SER A 3 -16.56 17.56 26.69
N THR A 4 -15.68 16.79 27.33
CA THR A 4 -14.47 16.28 26.66
C THR A 4 -14.87 14.99 25.92
N LEU A 5 -15.42 15.11 24.72
CA LEU A 5 -15.42 13.97 23.80
C LEU A 5 -14.03 13.97 23.18
N PRO A 6 -13.12 13.05 23.55
CA PRO A 6 -11.86 12.92 22.84
C PRO A 6 -12.19 12.63 21.38
N LEU A 7 -11.86 13.59 20.54
CA LEU A 7 -11.77 13.44 19.11
C LEU A 7 -10.64 12.44 18.84
N PHE A 8 -10.96 11.15 18.93
CA PHE A 8 -10.31 10.01 18.27
C PHE A 8 -10.40 10.16 16.73
N GLY A 9 -10.19 11.39 16.24
CA GLY A 9 -10.60 11.86 14.93
C GLY A 9 -9.45 11.83 13.97
N ALA A 10 -9.25 10.66 13.38
CA ALA A 10 -9.51 10.46 11.95
C ALA A 10 -9.07 9.04 11.57
N ILE A 11 -7.97 8.56 12.15
CA ILE A 11 -7.45 7.22 11.93
C ILE A 11 -6.76 6.77 13.23
N PRO A 12 -7.18 5.66 13.86
CA PRO A 12 -6.42 5.07 14.97
C PRO A 12 -4.98 4.79 14.53
N GLY A 13 -4.02 5.31 15.30
CA GLY A 13 -2.59 5.27 14.97
C GLY A 13 -1.79 4.55 16.04
N GLY A 14 -0.79 3.76 15.63
CA GLY A 14 0.13 3.10 16.56
C GLY A 14 -0.54 2.03 17.45
N PRO A 15 -0.40 2.07 18.79
CA PRO A 15 -0.85 1.00 19.68
C PRO A 15 -2.38 0.80 19.68
N GLU A 16 -3.15 1.82 19.31
CA GLU A 16 -4.61 1.74 19.19
C GLU A 16 -5.04 0.70 18.14
N MET A 17 -4.31 0.60 17.02
CA MET A 17 -4.56 -0.42 15.99
C MET A 17 -4.31 -1.83 16.51
N LEU A 18 -3.33 -2.01 17.40
CA LEU A 18 -3.05 -3.29 18.03
C LEU A 18 -4.19 -3.71 18.97
N ILE A 19 -4.77 -2.77 19.71
CA ILE A 19 -5.92 -3.03 20.59
C ILE A 19 -7.15 -3.40 19.76
N ILE A 20 -7.42 -2.68 18.67
CA ILE A 20 -8.54 -2.99 17.76
C ILE A 20 -8.32 -4.38 17.13
N LEU A 21 -7.11 -4.67 16.65
CA LEU A 21 -6.76 -5.99 16.12
C LEU A 21 -6.98 -7.10 17.15
N LEU A 22 -6.60 -6.87 18.41
CA LEU A 22 -6.81 -7.82 19.49
C LEU A 22 -8.31 -8.09 19.72
N ILE A 23 -9.15 -7.05 19.75
CA ILE A 23 -10.60 -7.19 19.88
C ILE A 23 -11.17 -8.01 18.71
N VAL A 24 -10.79 -7.68 17.48
CA VAL A 24 -11.23 -8.40 16.28
C VAL A 24 -10.79 -9.88 16.33
N VAL A 25 -9.55 -10.15 16.77
CA VAL A 25 -9.04 -11.51 16.97
C VAL A 25 -9.79 -12.26 18.07
N LEU A 26 -10.24 -11.61 19.14
CA LEU A 26 -11.05 -12.26 20.17
C LEU A 26 -12.46 -12.61 19.66
N LEU A 27 -13.06 -11.75 18.85
CA LEU A 27 -14.40 -11.98 18.28
C LEU A 27 -14.41 -13.09 17.22
N PHE A 28 -13.46 -13.04 16.28
CA PHE A 28 -13.42 -13.96 15.14
C PHE A 28 -12.45 -15.14 15.33
N GLY A 29 -11.48 -15.02 16.22
CA GLY A 29 -10.42 -15.99 16.47
C GLY A 29 -9.16 -15.74 15.62
N ALA A 30 -7.98 -16.03 16.20
CA ALA A 30 -6.67 -15.82 15.57
C ALA A 30 -6.49 -16.56 14.23
N ASN A 31 -7.22 -17.66 14.03
CA ASN A 31 -7.14 -18.45 12.80
C ASN A 31 -8.07 -17.97 11.68
N LYS A 32 -9.10 -17.15 11.96
CA LYS A 32 -10.11 -16.78 10.96
C LYS A 32 -9.69 -15.59 10.11
N LEU A 33 -9.11 -14.56 10.71
CA LEU A 33 -8.56 -13.41 9.98
C LEU A 33 -7.53 -13.83 8.90
N PRO A 34 -6.47 -14.62 9.23
CA PRO A 34 -5.49 -15.01 8.22
C PRO A 34 -6.09 -15.94 7.17
N LYS A 35 -7.03 -16.82 7.55
CA LYS A 35 -7.71 -17.70 6.59
C LYS A 35 -8.53 -16.90 5.58
N LEU A 36 -9.26 -15.89 6.04
CA LEU A 36 -10.07 -15.01 5.18
C LEU A 36 -9.19 -14.16 4.28
N ALA A 37 -8.11 -13.59 4.82
CA ALA A 37 -7.13 -12.84 4.03
C ALA A 37 -6.51 -13.71 2.93
N ARG A 38 -6.19 -14.98 3.23
CA ARG A 38 -5.60 -15.91 2.25
C ARG A 38 -6.57 -16.27 1.13
N SER A 39 -7.83 -16.59 1.45
CA SER A 39 -8.84 -16.89 0.42
C SER A 39 -9.20 -15.66 -0.43
N THR A 40 -9.36 -14.49 0.20
CA THR A 40 -9.64 -13.25 -0.52
C THR A 40 -8.45 -12.82 -1.38
N GLY A 41 -7.23 -12.99 -0.88
CA GLY A 41 -6.00 -12.71 -1.62
C GLY A 41 -5.82 -13.63 -2.83
N GLN A 42 -6.12 -14.92 -2.69
CA GLN A 42 -6.13 -15.86 -3.82
C GLN A 42 -7.15 -15.46 -4.87
N ALA A 43 -8.40 -15.18 -4.45
CA ALA A 43 -9.45 -14.74 -5.36
C ALA A 43 -9.08 -13.44 -6.10
N MET A 44 -8.53 -12.44 -5.40
CA MET A 44 -8.06 -11.20 -6.02
C MET A 44 -6.87 -11.43 -6.95
N GLY A 45 -5.95 -12.33 -6.62
CA GLY A 45 -4.82 -12.68 -7.48
C GLY A 45 -5.24 -13.34 -8.79
N GLU A 46 -6.14 -14.32 -8.73
CA GLU A 46 -6.71 -14.97 -9.92
C GLU A 46 -7.54 -13.99 -10.75
N PHE A 47 -8.31 -13.12 -10.09
CA PHE A 47 -9.08 -12.08 -10.77
C PHE A 47 -8.18 -11.09 -11.51
N GLN A 48 -7.09 -10.62 -10.89
CA GLN A 48 -6.15 -9.71 -11.53
C GLN A 48 -5.43 -10.39 -12.71
N LYS A 49 -5.05 -11.66 -12.57
CA LYS A 49 -4.44 -12.43 -13.66
C LYS A 49 -5.40 -12.58 -14.85
N GLY A 50 -6.65 -12.93 -14.60
CA GLY A 50 -7.66 -13.03 -15.66
C GLY A 50 -7.91 -11.69 -16.34
N ARG A 51 -7.97 -10.59 -15.58
CA ARG A 51 -8.08 -9.23 -16.15
C ARG A 51 -6.93 -8.88 -17.06
N ASN A 52 -5.69 -9.16 -16.65
CA ASN A 52 -4.51 -8.87 -17.46
C ASN A 52 -4.49 -9.70 -18.75
N GLN A 53 -4.88 -10.97 -18.71
CA GLN A 53 -4.98 -11.82 -19.89
C GLN A 53 -6.01 -11.30 -20.88
N ILE A 54 -7.18 -10.87 -20.40
CA ILE A 54 -8.22 -10.27 -21.26
C ILE A 54 -7.70 -8.97 -21.89
N GLU A 55 -6.98 -8.14 -21.15
CA GLU A 55 -6.41 -6.89 -21.68
C GLU A 55 -5.34 -7.15 -22.74
N GLU A 56 -4.47 -8.15 -22.54
CA GLU A 56 -3.48 -8.59 -23.52
C GLU A 56 -4.13 -9.18 -24.78
N GLU A 57 -5.15 -10.05 -24.63
CA GLU A 57 -5.91 -10.59 -25.75
C GLU A 57 -6.64 -9.48 -26.54
N LEU A 58 -7.21 -8.49 -25.88
CA LEU A 58 -7.85 -7.35 -26.54
C LEU A 58 -6.84 -6.47 -27.28
N GLN A 59 -5.66 -6.26 -26.71
CA GLN A 59 -4.59 -5.48 -27.33
C GLN A 59 -4.01 -6.20 -28.56
N GLU A 60 -3.82 -7.53 -28.49
CA GLU A 60 -3.40 -8.36 -29.61
C GLU A 60 -4.43 -8.32 -30.76
N MET A 61 -5.75 -8.39 -30.45
CA MET A 61 -6.81 -8.23 -31.46
C MET A 61 -6.84 -6.84 -32.11
N GLU A 62 -6.52 -5.78 -31.35
CA GLU A 62 -6.40 -4.42 -31.88
C GLU A 62 -5.14 -4.22 -32.74
N GLU A 63 -4.04 -4.93 -32.42
CA GLU A 63 -2.79 -4.92 -33.17
C GLU A 63 -2.87 -5.73 -34.47
N ASP A 64 -3.55 -6.87 -34.48
CA ASP A 64 -3.83 -7.67 -35.69
C ASP A 64 -4.71 -6.89 -36.70
N THR A 65 -5.48 -5.91 -36.21
CA THR A 65 -6.23 -4.96 -37.06
C THR A 65 -5.36 -3.81 -37.58
N LYS A 66 -4.18 -3.55 -36.98
CA LYS A 66 -3.25 -2.45 -37.30
C LYS A 66 -2.01 -2.88 -38.10
N GLU A 67 -1.70 -4.17 -38.16
CA GLU A 67 -0.59 -4.78 -38.95
C GLU A 67 -0.75 -4.66 -40.50
N ALA A 68 -1.62 -3.77 -40.99
CA ALA A 68 -1.59 -3.28 -42.37
C ALA A 68 -0.81 -1.95 -42.55
N VAL A 69 -0.24 -1.34 -41.48
CA VAL A 69 0.54 -0.09 -41.58
C VAL A 69 1.70 -0.06 -40.57
N THR A 70 2.90 -0.46 -41.01
CA THR A 70 4.28 0.04 -40.68
C THR A 70 4.56 0.50 -39.22
N GLY A 71 5.54 -0.01 -38.46
CA GLY A 71 6.96 -0.18 -38.77
C GLY A 71 7.85 0.85 -38.04
N ASP A 72 8.68 0.37 -37.09
CA ASP A 72 9.93 0.95 -36.53
C ASP A 72 9.91 2.08 -35.46
N SER A 73 10.38 1.79 -34.23
CA SER A 73 11.71 2.20 -33.65
C SER A 73 11.72 2.34 -32.10
N PRO A 74 12.86 2.07 -31.40
CA PRO A 74 12.97 1.87 -29.94
C PRO A 74 13.56 3.07 -29.16
N THR A 75 13.69 2.90 -27.83
CA THR A 75 14.66 3.57 -26.90
C THR A 75 14.13 4.71 -26.03
N SER A 76 14.17 4.51 -24.70
CA SER A 76 14.71 5.53 -23.78
C SER A 76 15.18 4.92 -22.46
N SER A 77 16.27 5.45 -21.97
CA SER A 77 17.21 4.93 -20.98
C SER A 77 17.18 5.80 -19.71
N THR A 78 17.85 5.29 -18.66
CA THR A 78 18.66 6.06 -17.69
C THR A 78 18.01 6.56 -16.39
N SER A 79 18.41 5.86 -15.31
CA SER A 79 19.05 6.33 -14.07
C SER A 79 18.57 7.60 -13.37
N THR A 80 18.39 7.50 -12.04
CA THR A 80 19.04 8.42 -11.09
C THR A 80 19.00 7.88 -9.66
N GLU A 81 20.20 7.57 -9.18
CA GLU A 81 20.63 7.41 -7.80
C GLU A 81 20.74 8.80 -7.13
N SER A 82 20.31 8.93 -5.88
CA SER A 82 20.64 10.06 -5.00
C SER A 82 20.57 9.63 -3.53
N THR A 83 21.70 9.13 -3.04
CA THR A 83 22.43 9.56 -1.83
C THR A 83 21.85 10.78 -1.11
N SER A 84 21.62 10.70 0.22
CA SER A 84 22.57 11.27 1.20
C SER A 84 22.13 11.08 2.66
N THR A 85 23.05 10.47 3.41
CA THR A 85 23.16 10.43 4.88
C THR A 85 23.45 11.82 5.43
N SER A 86 22.83 12.20 6.56
CA SER A 86 23.35 13.24 7.46
C SER A 86 22.86 12.99 8.89
N THR A 87 23.71 12.34 9.67
CA THR A 87 23.73 12.33 11.14
C THR A 87 24.01 13.73 11.68
N SER A 88 23.26 14.20 12.67
CA SER A 88 23.77 15.17 13.66
C SER A 88 23.05 15.01 14.99
N THR A 89 23.79 14.49 15.96
CA THR A 89 23.52 14.41 17.40
C THR A 89 24.11 15.62 18.12
N ALA A 90 23.57 15.88 19.33
CA ALA A 90 23.91 16.93 20.31
C ALA A 90 23.29 18.31 19.96
N GLU A 91 22.68 19.08 20.88
CA GLU A 91 23.20 19.45 22.20
C GLU A 91 22.09 19.68 23.26
N THR A 92 22.52 19.54 24.51
CA THR A 92 21.87 19.80 25.81
C THR A 92 22.00 21.28 26.17
N GLU A 93 21.00 21.88 26.84
CA GLU A 93 21.10 22.90 27.92
C GLU A 93 19.69 23.48 28.18
N ALA A 94 19.09 23.23 29.36
CA ALA A 94 19.21 24.01 30.60
C ALA A 94 18.23 25.21 30.65
N GLU A 95 17.13 25.06 31.39
CA GLU A 95 16.43 26.20 32.00
C GLU A 95 16.17 25.91 33.48
N SER A 96 16.97 26.57 34.31
CA SER A 96 16.69 26.94 35.69
C SER A 96 16.70 28.46 35.74
N SER A 97 15.75 29.03 36.50
CA SER A 97 15.62 30.43 36.92
C SER A 97 14.74 31.34 36.05
N ASN A 98 13.50 31.56 36.48
CA ASN A 98 13.11 32.78 37.23
C ASN A 98 11.76 32.59 37.94
#